data_AF-A0A3A5RPH9-F1
#
_entry.id   AF-A0A3A5RPH9-F1
#
_cell.length_a   1.000
_cell.length_b   1.000
_cell.length_c   1.000
_cell.angle_alpha   90.00
_cell.angle_beta   90.00
_cell.angle_gamma   90.00
#
_symmetry.space_group_name_H-M   'P 1'
#
loop_
_entity.id
_entity.type
_entity.pdbx_description
1 polymer ?
#
loop_
_entity_poly.entity_id
_entity_poly.type
_entity_poly.pdbx_seq_one_letter_code
_entity_poly.pdbx_strand_id
1 'polypeptide(L)' 'MAILNNIKNVLSEKGVMSKWLAKQLQKDPATVSKWCNNHSQPDLYTFVRIANLLDVDVHELICHTKK' A
#
# COMPACT_ATOMS: atom_id res chain seq x y z
N MET A 1 14.10 -1.56 -11.37
CA MET A 1 13.16 -2.45 -10.65
C MET A 1 11.76 -2.15 -11.15
N ALA A 2 10.94 -3.18 -11.38
CA ALA A 2 9.54 -2.98 -11.73
C ALA A 2 8.77 -2.43 -10.51
N ILE A 3 7.84 -1.50 -10.75
CA ILE A 3 6.88 -1.05 -9.75
C ILE A 3 5.84 -2.16 -9.61
N LEU A 4 5.70 -2.74 -8.42
CA LEU A 4 4.81 -3.89 -8.18
C LEU A 4 3.50 -3.47 -7.51
N ASN A 5 3.55 -2.49 -6.60
CA ASN A 5 2.39 -1.98 -5.88
C ASN A 5 2.13 -0.50 -6.17
N ASN A 6 0.87 -0.11 -5.99
CA ASN A 6 0.34 1.23 -6.22
C ASN A 6 -0.08 1.94 -4.92
N ILE A 7 0.38 1.46 -3.75
CA ILE A 7 -0.10 1.92 -2.42
C ILE A 7 0.05 3.44 -2.25
N LYS A 8 1.17 4.01 -2.70
CA LYS A 8 1.43 5.45 -2.57
C LYS A 8 0.39 6.31 -3.32
N ASN A 9 0.00 5.88 -4.51
CA ASN A 9 -0.97 6.63 -5.31
C ASN A 9 -2.36 6.53 -4.70
N VAL A 10 -2.79 5.33 -4.30
CA VAL A 10 -4.08 5.12 -3.62
C VAL A 10 -4.16 5.90 -2.30
N LEU A 11 -3.07 5.96 -1.51
CA LEU A 11 -3.02 6.81 -0.31
C LEU A 11 -3.21 8.29 -0.65
N SER A 12 -2.61 8.77 -1.74
CA SER A 12 -2.76 10.15 -2.19
C SER A 12 -4.19 10.44 -2.68
N GLU A 13 -4.79 9.53 -3.44
CA GLU A 13 -6.18 9.63 -3.92
C GLU A 13 -7.19 9.67 -2.77
N LYS A 14 -6.95 8.87 -1.71
CA LYS A 14 -7.77 8.86 -0.50
C LYS A 14 -7.46 10.01 0.47
N GLY A 15 -6.43 10.81 0.22
CA GLY A 15 -6.00 11.89 1.12
C GLY A 15 -5.46 11.41 2.46
N VAL A 16 -4.90 10.20 2.51
CA VAL A 16 -4.43 9.54 3.74
C VAL A 16 -2.91 9.51 3.81
N MET A 17 -2.35 9.82 4.98
CA MET A 17 -0.90 9.77 5.19
C MET A 17 -0.40 8.34 5.44
N SER A 18 0.79 8.00 4.95
CA SER A 18 1.46 6.72 5.23
C SER A 18 1.67 6.46 6.74
N LYS A 19 1.90 7.53 7.54
CA LYS A 19 1.97 7.44 9.01
C LYS A 19 0.66 6.98 9.64
N TRP A 20 -0.49 7.36 9.08
CA TRP A 20 -1.79 6.87 9.53
C TRP A 20 -1.92 5.38 9.23
N LEU A 21 -1.56 4.96 8.03
CA LEU A 21 -1.62 3.54 7.64
C LEU A 21 -0.72 2.67 8.53
N ALA A 22 0.49 3.15 8.84
CA ALA A 22 1.40 2.49 9.77
C ALA A 22 0.77 2.28 11.15
N LYS A 23 0.07 3.30 11.67
CA LYS A 23 -0.67 3.22 12.93
C LYS A 23 -1.79 2.18 12.87
N GLN A 24 -2.60 2.16 11.82
CA GLN A 24 -3.71 1.21 11.67
C GLN A 24 -3.22 -0.24 11.55
N LEU A 25 -2.11 -0.45 10.84
CA LEU A 25 -1.53 -1.78 10.66
C LEU A 25 -0.69 -2.25 11.84
N GLN A 26 -0.42 -1.36 12.81
CA GLN A 26 0.54 -1.57 13.90
C GLN A 26 1.92 -1.99 13.37
N LYS A 27 2.40 -1.25 12.37
CA LYS A 27 3.70 -1.46 11.71
C LYS A 27 4.59 -0.24 11.86
N ASP A 28 5.89 -0.47 11.77
CA ASP A 28 6.86 0.62 11.79
C ASP A 28 6.66 1.55 10.57
N PRO A 29 6.71 2.88 10.75
CA PRO A 29 6.55 3.84 9.66
C PRO A 29 7.58 3.65 8.53
N ALA A 30 8.80 3.20 8.83
CA ALA A 30 9.81 2.92 7.82
C ALA A 30 9.44 1.70 6.97
N THR A 31 8.77 0.68 7.55
CA THR A 31 8.24 -0.45 6.79
C THR A 31 7.19 -0.01 5.78
N VAL A 32 6.19 0.78 6.21
CA VAL A 32 5.17 1.32 5.30
C VAL A 32 5.79 2.24 4.25
N SER A 33 6.78 3.05 4.62
CA SER A 33 7.53 3.88 3.68
C SER A 33 8.24 3.04 2.60
N LYS A 34 8.85 1.90 2.96
CA LYS A 34 9.45 0.98 2.00
C LYS A 34 8.40 0.39 1.05
N TRP A 35 7.17 0.11 1.51
CA TRP A 35 6.07 -0.33 0.64
C TRP A 35 5.66 0.77 -0.35
N CYS A 36 5.42 1.99 0.13
CA CYS A 36 5.06 3.13 -0.74
C CYS A 36 6.13 3.45 -1.80
N ASN A 37 7.40 3.17 -1.51
CA ASN A 37 8.52 3.38 -2.44
C ASN A 37 8.94 2.10 -3.17
N ASN A 38 8.15 1.01 -3.07
CA ASN A 38 8.40 -0.28 -3.72
C ASN A 38 9.76 -0.95 -3.39
N HIS A 39 10.44 -0.52 -2.31
CA HIS A 39 11.68 -1.16 -1.82
C HIS A 39 11.44 -2.55 -1.22
N SER A 40 10.24 -2.78 -0.69
CA SER A 40 9.78 -4.09 -0.23
C SER A 40 8.28 -4.18 -0.49
N GLN A 41 7.74 -5.39 -0.49
CA GLN A 41 6.30 -5.60 -0.69
C GLN A 41 5.66 -6.08 0.62
N PRO A 42 4.43 -5.63 0.93
CA PRO A 42 3.63 -6.30 1.95
C PRO A 42 3.29 -7.72 1.49
N ASP A 43 3.02 -8.62 2.44
CA ASP A 43 2.43 -9.92 2.11
C ASP A 43 0.97 -9.77 1.66
N LEU A 44 0.41 -10.85 1.09
CA LEU A 44 -0.94 -10.84 0.54
C LEU A 44 -2.01 -10.47 1.59
N TYR A 45 -1.86 -10.97 2.82
CA TYR A 45 -2.78 -10.67 3.92
C TYR A 45 -2.74 -9.18 4.29
N THR A 46 -1.56 -8.57 4.27
CA THR A 46 -1.37 -7.15 4.53
C THR A 46 -1.94 -6.30 3.40
N PHE A 47 -1.83 -6.71 2.14
CA PHE A 47 -2.51 -6.05 1.03
C PHE A 47 -4.04 -6.00 1.23
N VAL A 48 -4.66 -7.14 1.57
CA VAL A 48 -6.10 -7.20 1.85
C VAL A 48 -6.48 -6.29 3.02
N ARG A 49 -5.66 -6.25 4.09
CA ARG A 49 -5.89 -5.33 5.21
C ARG A 49 -5.79 -3.86 4.79
N ILE A 50 -4.82 -3.50 3.95
CA ILE A 50 -4.68 -2.13 3.43
C ILE A 50 -5.92 -1.77 2.60
N ALA A 51 -6.36 -2.66 1.72
CA ALA A 51 -7.53 -2.45 0.87
C ALA A 51 -8.79 -2.18 1.71
N ASN A 52 -9.04 -3.02 2.71
CA ASN A 52 -10.15 -2.84 3.64
C ASN A 52 -10.07 -1.52 4.45
N LEU A 53 -8.86 -1.11 4.86
CA LEU A 53 -8.67 0.14 5.61
C LEU A 53 -8.90 1.39 4.74
N LEU A 54 -8.64 1.29 3.44
CA LEU A 54 -8.77 2.39 2.48
C LEU A 54 -10.11 2.36 1.71
N ASP A 55 -10.93 1.33 1.94
CA ASP A 55 -12.20 1.09 1.24
C ASP A 55 -11.99 1.09 -0.29
N VAL A 56 -11.15 0.18 -0.76
CA VAL A 56 -10.81 -0.06 -2.18
C VAL A 56 -10.71 -1.54 -2.47
N ASP A 57 -10.75 -1.92 -3.75
CA ASP A 57 -10.41 -3.27 -4.14
C ASP A 57 -8.89 -3.52 -3.99
N VAL A 58 -8.50 -4.74 -3.60
CA VAL A 58 -7.08 -5.10 -3.47
C VAL A 58 -6.31 -4.98 -4.79
N HIS A 59 -6.98 -5.14 -5.93
CA HIS A 59 -6.40 -4.94 -7.25
C HIS A 59 -5.97 -3.50 -7.50
N GLU A 60 -6.60 -2.50 -6.86
CA GLU A 60 -6.19 -1.10 -6.97
C GLU A 60 -4.81 -0.84 -6.33
N LEU A 61 -4.38 -1.72 -5.42
CA LEU A 61 -3.08 -1.66 -4.76
C LEU A 61 -1.97 -2.36 -5.55
N ILE A 62 -2.28 -3.11 -6.60
CA ILE A 62 -1.33 -3.94 -7.36
C ILE A 62 -1.22 -3.40 -8.78
N CYS A 63 0.01 -3.20 -9.27
CA CYS A 63 0.20 -2.74 -10.63
C CYS A 63 -0.14 -3.85 -11.64
N HIS A 64 -0.83 -3.48 -12.72
CA HIS A 64 -1.07 -4.40 -13.83
C HIS A 64 0.25 -4.80 -14.50
N THR A 65 0.44 -6.10 -14.73
CA THR A 65 1.63 -6.63 -15.42
C THR A 65 1.61 -6.39 -16.92
N LYS A 66 0.45 -6.02 -17.48
CA LYS A 66 0.20 -5.72 -18.90
C LYS A 66 -0.77 -4.53 -18.98
N LYS A 67 -0.67 -3.74 -20.05
CA LYS A 67 -1.66 -2.72 -20.37
C LYS A 67 -2.92 -3.35 -20.94
#